data_AF-A0AAY4EMW8-F1
#
_entry.id   AF-A0AAY4EMW8-F1
#
_cell.length_a   1.000
_cell.length_b   1.000
_cell.length_c   1.000
_cell.angle_alpha   90.00
_cell.angle_beta   90.00
_cell.angle_gamma   90.00
#
_symmetry.space_group_name_H-M   'P 1'
#
loop_
_entity.id
_entity.type
_entity.pdbx_description
1 polymer ?
#
loop_
_entity_poly.entity_id
_entity_poly.type
_entity_poly.pdbx_seq_one_letter_code
_entity_poly.pdbx_strand_id
1 'polypeptide(L)'
;MLPLVRKRSRPGEAHGQGSHEVRFTKVTIYLVERRMGRSRRRILTNLARSKGFYVEDILSGTVTHIVAEGNPAMELWLWLRAQGLPLPARLEVLDISWFTESMQAGEPVPVETRHRIQEIFECGKCSRVEDLMCNEKFRTMKLFTSVFGVGPKTAEKWYHRGLRTLQEVVSQPNVHLNKMQRAGELKQICFLVLNDADAVGRIIAETMHCISPSATMTLTGGFRR
;
A
#
# COMPACT_ATOMS: atom_id res chain seq x y z
N MET A 1 67.34 -1.09 25.85
CA MET A 1 66.90 -0.23 26.96
C MET A 1 66.01 0.86 26.42
N LEU A 2 64.69 0.74 26.62
CA LEU A 2 63.67 1.79 26.77
C LEU A 2 62.36 1.04 27.18
N PRO A 3 61.56 1.55 28.13
CA PRO A 3 60.88 0.69 29.12
C PRO A 3 59.43 0.35 28.79
N LEU A 4 59.00 -0.85 29.23
CA LEU A 4 57.61 -1.31 29.30
C LEU A 4 56.82 -0.52 30.36
N VAL A 5 55.70 0.08 29.99
CA VAL A 5 54.74 0.67 30.92
C VAL A 5 53.54 -0.26 31.10
N ARG A 6 53.31 -0.72 32.33
CA ARG A 6 52.15 -1.52 32.75
C ARG A 6 50.98 -0.62 33.21
N LYS A 7 49.80 -0.91 32.64
CA LYS A 7 48.43 -0.95 33.21
C LYS A 7 47.90 0.26 34.02
N ARG A 8 46.80 0.83 33.54
CA ARG A 8 45.67 1.28 34.38
C ARG A 8 44.35 0.79 33.80
N SER A 9 43.62 0.01 34.60
CA SER A 9 42.22 -0.36 34.39
C SER A 9 41.36 0.57 35.23
N ARG A 10 40.21 1.02 34.70
CA ARG A 10 38.95 1.42 35.38
C ARG A 10 38.06 2.22 34.40
N PRO A 11 36.75 2.35 34.63
CA PRO A 11 35.82 1.51 35.42
C PRO A 11 34.64 1.00 34.55
N GLY A 12 33.92 -0.01 35.04
CA GLY A 12 32.73 -0.54 34.39
C GLY A 12 31.66 0.54 34.21
N GLU A 13 31.13 0.65 32.99
CA GLU A 13 29.99 1.51 32.70
C GLU A 13 28.76 0.94 33.38
N ALA A 14 28.36 1.64 34.44
CA ALA A 14 27.13 1.45 35.15
C ALA A 14 25.96 1.40 34.16
N HIS A 15 25.15 0.34 34.26
CA HIS A 15 23.80 0.34 33.74
C HIS A 15 23.00 1.41 34.51
N GLY A 16 23.08 2.65 34.05
CA GLY A 16 22.18 3.71 34.45
C GLY A 16 20.79 3.41 33.92
N GLN A 17 20.05 2.54 34.60
CA GLN A 17 18.60 2.56 34.54
C GLN A 17 18.17 3.90 35.16
N GLY A 18 18.13 4.94 34.33
CA GLY A 18 17.36 6.14 34.64
C GLY A 18 15.93 5.69 34.86
N SER A 19 15.48 5.73 36.11
CA SER A 19 14.09 5.52 36.52
C SER A 19 13.25 6.65 35.91
N HIS A 20 12.98 6.56 34.62
CA HIS A 20 12.01 7.41 33.95
C HIS A 20 10.62 6.91 34.33
N GLU A 21 9.83 7.77 34.95
CA GLU A 21 8.46 7.47 35.33
C GLU A 21 7.64 7.15 34.06
N VAL A 22 7.12 5.92 34.00
CA VAL A 22 6.32 5.46 32.86
C VAL A 22 4.93 6.05 32.99
N ARG A 23 4.57 6.96 32.08
CA ARG A 23 3.29 7.69 32.10
C ARG A 23 2.21 7.00 31.27
N PHE A 24 2.59 6.30 30.20
CA PHE A 24 1.67 5.75 29.21
C PHE A 24 1.60 4.21 29.24
N THR A 25 1.02 3.65 30.31
CA THR A 25 1.00 2.19 30.55
C THR A 25 0.15 1.37 29.58
N LYS A 26 -0.73 2.02 28.80
CA LYS A 26 -1.54 1.35 27.76
C LYS A 26 -0.79 1.13 26.44
N VAL A 27 0.37 1.78 26.29
CA VAL A 27 1.14 1.79 25.04
C VAL A 27 2.55 1.27 25.33
N THR A 28 2.81 0.05 24.86
CA THR A 28 4.13 -0.59 24.93
C THR A 28 4.70 -0.64 23.52
N ILE A 29 5.77 0.13 23.30
CA ILE A 29 6.39 0.30 21.99
C ILE A 29 7.54 -0.69 21.82
N TYR A 30 7.65 -1.30 20.64
CA TYR A 30 8.86 -1.96 20.18
C TYR A 30 9.34 -1.31 18.89
N LEU A 31 10.60 -0.87 18.85
CA LEU A 31 11.23 -0.25 17.67
C LEU A 31 11.99 -1.29 16.85
N VAL A 32 11.62 -1.46 15.58
CA VAL A 32 12.24 -2.45 14.68
C VAL A 32 13.61 -1.98 14.21
N GLU A 33 14.66 -2.71 14.60
CA GLU A 33 16.05 -2.34 14.30
C GLU A 33 16.47 -2.49 12.83
N ARG A 34 15.87 -3.43 12.08
CA ARG A 34 16.41 -3.94 10.79
C ARG A 34 16.93 -2.85 9.84
N ARG A 35 16.05 -1.95 9.38
CA ARG A 35 16.39 -0.84 8.47
C ARG A 35 16.78 0.44 9.23
N MET A 36 16.30 0.58 10.47
CA MET A 36 16.55 1.73 11.34
C MET A 36 18.01 1.81 11.81
N GLY A 37 18.63 0.67 12.11
CA GLY A 37 19.96 0.54 12.68
C GLY A 37 20.01 0.76 14.20
N ARG A 38 20.99 0.12 14.87
CA ARG A 38 21.19 0.15 16.33
C ARG A 38 21.28 1.56 16.92
N SER A 39 22.06 2.42 16.27
CA SER A 39 22.31 3.78 16.77
C SER A 39 21.01 4.59 16.83
N ARG A 40 20.25 4.59 15.73
CA ARG A 40 18.97 5.31 15.63
C ARG A 40 17.93 4.72 16.57
N ARG A 41 17.83 3.40 16.64
CA ARG A 41 16.95 2.71 17.61
C ARG A 41 17.23 3.15 19.04
N ARG A 42 18.50 3.19 19.44
CA ARG A 42 18.90 3.63 20.79
C ARG A 42 18.52 5.08 21.06
N ILE A 43 18.76 5.98 20.10
CA ILE A 43 18.39 7.41 20.22
C ILE A 43 16.88 7.56 20.41
N LEU A 44 16.07 6.90 19.57
CA LEU A 44 14.62 6.98 19.65
C LEU A 44 14.07 6.33 20.93
N THR A 45 14.66 5.23 21.37
CA THR A 45 14.31 4.57 22.65
C THR A 45 14.53 5.53 23.83
N ASN A 46 15.69 6.17 23.89
CA ASN A 46 16.00 7.14 24.94
C ASN A 46 15.08 8.36 24.90
N LEU A 47 14.76 8.86 23.70
CA LEU A 47 13.81 9.96 23.51
C LEU A 47 12.41 9.61 24.00
N ALA A 48 11.91 8.42 23.67
CA ALA A 48 10.59 7.96 24.10
C ALA A 48 10.54 7.75 25.63
N ARG A 49 11.56 7.09 26.20
CA ARG A 49 11.66 6.88 27.65
C ARG A 49 11.75 8.20 28.42
N SER A 50 12.51 9.19 27.93
CA SER A 50 12.58 10.50 28.57
C SER A 50 11.25 11.27 28.52
N LYS A 51 10.39 10.96 27.53
CA LYS A 51 9.00 11.46 27.45
C LYS A 51 7.99 10.56 28.17
N GLY A 52 8.41 9.54 28.92
CA GLY A 52 7.54 8.69 29.73
C GLY A 52 6.78 7.61 28.96
N PHE A 53 7.20 7.31 27.72
CA PHE A 53 6.70 6.16 26.97
C PHE A 53 7.42 4.88 27.43
N TYR A 54 6.70 3.77 27.42
CA TYR A 54 7.29 2.46 27.66
C TYR A 54 7.79 1.86 26.34
N VAL A 55 9.09 1.56 26.28
CA VAL A 55 9.73 0.97 25.11
C VAL A 55 10.43 -0.33 25.52
N GLU A 56 10.02 -1.43 24.91
CA GLU A 56 10.59 -2.75 25.08
C GLU A 56 11.84 -2.93 24.20
N ASP A 57 12.88 -3.51 24.78
CA ASP A 57 14.10 -3.85 24.05
C ASP A 57 13.97 -5.18 23.29
N ILE A 58 12.99 -6.01 23.65
CA ILE A 58 12.75 -7.32 23.04
C ILE A 58 11.28 -7.40 22.62
N LEU A 59 11.03 -7.94 21.43
CA LEU A 59 9.67 -8.18 20.97
C LEU A 59 9.05 -9.28 21.84
N SER A 60 7.95 -8.97 22.53
CA SER A 60 7.30 -9.85 23.49
C SER A 60 5.77 -9.73 23.40
N GLY A 61 5.04 -10.58 24.14
CA GLY A 61 3.57 -10.54 24.17
C GLY A 61 2.96 -9.31 24.85
N THR A 62 3.76 -8.48 25.54
CA THR A 62 3.30 -7.23 26.17
C THR A 62 3.30 -6.04 25.20
N VAL A 63 3.94 -6.19 24.04
CA VAL A 63 4.05 -5.14 23.02
C VAL A 63 2.68 -4.89 22.39
N THR A 64 2.26 -3.62 22.38
CA THR A 64 1.01 -3.21 21.74
C THR A 64 1.26 -2.45 20.45
N HIS A 65 2.42 -1.79 20.30
CA HIS A 65 2.78 -0.99 19.13
C HIS A 65 4.16 -1.38 18.62
N ILE A 66 4.23 -1.90 17.39
CA ILE A 66 5.49 -2.15 16.67
C ILE A 66 5.70 -1.00 15.72
N VAL A 67 6.81 -0.28 15.85
CA VAL A 67 7.16 0.85 14.99
C VAL A 67 8.34 0.47 14.11
N ALA A 68 8.16 0.58 12.80
CA ALA A 68 9.19 0.31 11.81
C ALA A 68 9.47 1.57 10.98
N GLU A 69 10.69 1.67 10.46
CA GLU A 69 11.11 2.76 9.60
C GLU A 69 11.71 2.20 8.31
N GLY A 70 11.22 2.67 7.15
CA GLY A 70 11.78 2.29 5.85
C GLY A 70 11.75 0.79 5.58
N ASN A 71 10.87 0.03 6.22
CA ASN A 71 10.69 -1.40 5.99
C ASN A 71 9.57 -1.61 4.96
N PRO A 72 9.82 -2.31 3.84
CA PRO A 72 8.75 -2.78 2.98
C PRO A 72 7.75 -3.63 3.78
N ALA A 73 6.46 -3.39 3.59
CA ALA A 73 5.42 -4.04 4.38
C ALA A 73 5.53 -5.58 4.37
N MET A 74 5.70 -6.17 3.18
CA MET A 74 5.81 -7.63 3.03
C MET A 74 6.98 -8.23 3.84
N GLU A 75 8.17 -7.66 3.70
CA GLU A 75 9.37 -8.14 4.42
C GLU A 75 9.23 -8.02 5.94
N LEU A 76 8.53 -7.00 6.41
CA LEU A 76 8.27 -6.78 7.83
C LEU A 76 7.31 -7.84 8.38
N TRP A 77 6.19 -8.07 7.70
CA TRP A 77 5.16 -9.03 8.11
C TRP A 77 5.67 -10.48 8.09
N LEU A 78 6.41 -10.87 7.05
CA LEU A 78 7.07 -12.19 7.00
C LEU A 78 8.01 -12.39 8.19
N TRP A 79 8.80 -11.37 8.53
CA TRP A 79 9.71 -11.44 9.66
C TRP A 79 8.99 -11.50 11.01
N LEU A 80 7.91 -10.73 11.18
CA LEU A 80 7.09 -10.76 12.40
C LEU A 80 6.46 -12.13 12.61
N ARG A 81 5.92 -12.75 11.56
CA ARG A 81 5.37 -14.12 11.61
C ARG A 81 6.44 -15.15 11.97
N ALA A 82 7.65 -15.00 11.44
CA ALA A 82 8.78 -15.86 11.78
C ALA A 82 9.22 -15.76 13.26
N GLN A 83 8.83 -14.71 14.00
CA GLN A 83 9.12 -14.62 15.43
C GLN A 83 8.26 -15.56 16.28
N GLY A 84 7.21 -16.18 15.72
CA GLY A 84 6.41 -17.19 16.42
C GLY A 84 5.66 -16.68 17.65
N LEU A 85 5.52 -15.36 17.80
CA LEU A 85 4.82 -14.76 18.94
C LEU A 85 3.30 -14.81 18.70
N PRO A 86 2.50 -15.15 19.73
CA PRO A 86 1.07 -14.93 19.68
C PRO A 86 0.83 -13.42 19.61
N LEU A 87 0.69 -12.89 18.39
CA LEU A 87 0.44 -11.48 18.18
C LEU A 87 -0.89 -11.13 18.87
N PRO A 88 -0.93 -10.17 19.80
CA PRO A 88 -2.16 -9.76 20.44
C PRO A 88 -3.22 -9.38 19.40
N ALA A 89 -4.50 -9.66 19.68
CA ALA A 89 -5.61 -9.28 18.81
C ALA A 89 -5.73 -7.75 18.55
N ARG A 90 -4.92 -6.93 19.23
CA ARG A 90 -4.86 -5.46 19.14
C ARG A 90 -3.45 -4.93 18.85
N LEU A 91 -2.57 -5.74 18.28
CA LEU A 91 -1.23 -5.30 17.92
C LEU A 91 -1.28 -4.31 16.76
N GLU A 92 -0.72 -3.12 16.96
CA GLU A 92 -0.62 -2.08 15.92
C GLU A 92 0.79 -2.12 15.30
N VAL A 93 0.88 -2.37 13.99
CA VAL A 93 2.15 -2.29 13.23
C VAL A 93 2.17 -0.99 12.45
N LEU A 94 3.09 -0.11 12.81
CA LEU A 94 3.08 1.29 12.46
C LEU A 94 4.37 1.74 11.79
N ASP A 95 4.23 2.73 10.91
CA ASP A 95 5.33 3.50 10.36
C ASP A 95 5.87 4.49 11.39
N ILE A 96 7.13 4.91 11.21
CA ILE A 96 7.84 5.85 12.08
C ILE A 96 7.10 7.19 12.23
N SER A 97 6.29 7.58 11.25
CA SER A 97 5.46 8.79 11.30
C SER A 97 4.64 8.89 12.59
N TRP A 98 3.94 7.83 13.00
CA TRP A 98 3.16 7.84 14.25
C TRP A 98 4.03 8.08 15.48
N PHE A 99 5.22 7.49 15.51
CA PHE A 99 6.17 7.69 16.60
C PHE A 99 6.62 9.14 16.65
N THR A 100 6.98 9.73 15.50
CA THR A 100 7.42 11.13 15.45
C THR A 100 6.31 12.10 15.84
N GLU A 101 5.06 11.86 15.41
CA GLU A 101 3.90 12.65 15.80
C GLU A 101 3.63 12.53 17.30
N SER A 102 3.70 11.32 17.86
CA SER A 102 3.55 11.09 19.31
C SER A 102 4.66 11.76 20.13
N MET A 103 5.90 11.72 19.63
CA MET A 103 7.00 12.45 20.28
C MET A 103 6.78 13.96 20.21
N GLN A 104 6.25 14.49 19.11
CA GLN A 104 5.97 15.91 18.97
C GLN A 104 4.83 16.37 19.90
N ALA A 105 3.75 15.57 20.01
CA ALA A 105 2.64 15.83 20.93
C ALA A 105 3.04 15.62 22.41
N GLY A 106 4.04 14.79 22.68
CA GLY A 106 4.45 14.42 24.04
C GLY A 106 3.59 13.32 24.67
N GLU A 107 2.65 12.77 23.92
CA GLU A 107 1.76 11.67 24.30
C GLU A 107 1.43 10.80 23.08
N PRO A 108 0.96 9.54 23.26
CA PRO A 108 0.56 8.69 22.15
C PRO A 108 -0.62 9.30 21.38
N VAL A 109 -0.42 9.68 20.11
CA VAL A 109 -1.51 10.17 19.27
C VAL A 109 -2.42 9.01 18.83
N PRO A 110 -3.70 9.27 18.51
CA PRO A 110 -4.57 8.26 17.94
C PRO A 110 -3.96 7.62 16.69
N VAL A 111 -4.05 6.29 16.60
CA VAL A 111 -3.57 5.57 15.41
C VAL A 111 -4.55 5.82 14.25
N GLU A 112 -4.02 6.35 13.16
CA GLU A 112 -4.76 6.60 11.93
C GLU A 112 -4.33 5.64 10.83
N THR A 113 -5.14 5.54 9.77
CA THR A 113 -4.83 4.67 8.61
C THR A 113 -3.48 5.00 7.97
N ARG A 114 -3.07 6.28 7.94
CA ARG A 114 -1.78 6.71 7.38
C ARG A 114 -0.57 6.18 8.15
N HIS A 115 -0.77 5.86 9.43
CA HIS A 115 0.27 5.34 10.31
C HIS A 115 0.48 3.83 10.14
N ARG A 116 -0.53 3.10 9.63
CA ARG A 116 -0.54 1.64 9.65
C ARG A 116 0.23 1.04 8.48
N ILE A 117 1.18 0.16 8.80
CA ILE A 117 1.82 -0.69 7.80
C ILE A 117 0.91 -1.91 7.60
N GLN A 118 0.08 -1.85 6.56
CA GLN A 118 -0.89 -2.90 6.28
C GLN A 118 -0.21 -4.23 5.94
N GLU A 119 -0.79 -5.33 6.44
CA GLU A 119 -0.42 -6.67 6.02
C GLU A 119 -0.85 -6.87 4.57
N ILE A 120 0.12 -6.77 3.65
CA ILE A 120 -0.11 -7.16 2.27
C ILE A 120 -0.07 -8.69 2.26
N PHE A 121 -1.23 -9.33 2.39
CA PHE A 121 -1.31 -10.78 2.25
C PHE A 121 -0.79 -11.21 0.87
N GLU A 122 -0.10 -12.35 0.82
CA GLU A 122 0.21 -13.09 -0.41
C GLU A 122 -1.04 -13.48 -1.24
N CYS A 123 -2.24 -13.12 -0.82
CA CYS A 123 -3.45 -13.25 -1.64
C CYS A 123 -3.55 -12.23 -2.79
N GLY A 124 -2.65 -11.25 -2.91
CA GLY A 124 -2.78 -10.22 -3.96
C GLY A 124 -4.04 -9.36 -3.81
N LYS A 125 -4.59 -9.30 -2.59
CA LYS A 125 -5.79 -8.52 -2.28
C LYS A 125 -5.56 -7.67 -1.03
N CYS A 126 -5.93 -6.40 -1.15
CA CYS A 126 -5.90 -5.41 -0.09
C CYS A 126 -7.34 -5.21 0.38
N SER A 127 -7.62 -5.29 1.68
CA SER A 127 -8.97 -5.16 2.24
C SER A 127 -9.68 -3.88 1.78
N ARG A 128 -8.94 -2.78 1.62
CA ARG A 128 -9.48 -1.51 1.08
C ARG A 128 -9.82 -1.60 -0.41
N VAL A 129 -9.04 -2.36 -1.18
CA VAL A 129 -9.36 -2.68 -2.58
C VAL A 129 -10.52 -3.66 -2.63
N GLU A 130 -10.63 -4.62 -1.71
CA GLU A 130 -11.76 -5.54 -1.62
C GLU A 130 -13.04 -4.80 -1.25
N ASP A 131 -13.01 -3.88 -0.29
CA ASP A 131 -14.12 -3.01 0.08
C ASP A 131 -14.53 -2.10 -1.09
N LEU A 132 -13.57 -1.56 -1.83
CA LEU A 132 -13.84 -0.81 -3.06
C LEU A 132 -14.40 -1.70 -4.17
N MET A 133 -13.87 -2.91 -4.33
CA MET A 133 -14.36 -3.90 -5.29
C MET A 133 -15.72 -4.45 -4.86
N CYS A 134 -16.10 -4.40 -3.59
CA CYS A 134 -17.40 -4.78 -3.03
C CYS A 134 -18.41 -3.64 -3.01
N ASN A 135 -17.95 -2.38 -3.13
CA ASN A 135 -18.81 -1.22 -3.24
C ASN A 135 -19.66 -1.29 -4.51
N GLU A 136 -20.98 -1.30 -4.35
CA GLU A 136 -21.97 -1.35 -5.45
C GLU A 136 -21.73 -0.23 -6.47
N LYS A 137 -21.42 0.99 -6.01
CA LYS A 137 -21.15 2.14 -6.87
C LYS A 137 -19.93 1.88 -7.74
N PHE A 138 -18.86 1.37 -7.16
CA PHE A 138 -17.64 1.09 -7.90
C PHE A 138 -17.83 -0.05 -8.91
N ARG A 139 -18.48 -1.15 -8.50
CA ARG A 139 -18.81 -2.28 -9.38
C ARG A 139 -19.63 -1.82 -10.58
N THR A 140 -20.69 -1.04 -10.33
CA THR A 140 -21.60 -0.54 -11.36
C THR A 140 -20.91 0.46 -12.27
N MET A 141 -20.12 1.39 -11.70
CA MET A 141 -19.36 2.36 -12.48
C MET A 141 -18.37 1.66 -13.42
N LYS A 142 -17.59 0.69 -12.90
CA LYS A 142 -16.64 -0.11 -13.67
C LYS A 142 -17.33 -0.89 -14.78
N LEU A 143 -18.49 -1.50 -14.50
CA LEU A 143 -19.30 -2.20 -15.48
C LEU A 143 -19.76 -1.26 -16.60
N PHE A 144 -20.34 -0.11 -16.27
CA PHE A 144 -20.82 0.84 -17.27
C PHE A 144 -19.69 1.44 -18.10
N THR A 145 -18.58 1.84 -17.48
CA THR A 145 -17.43 2.39 -18.20
C THR A 145 -16.63 1.37 -19.00
N SER A 146 -16.92 0.07 -18.84
CA SER A 146 -16.34 -0.97 -19.69
C SER A 146 -16.89 -0.98 -21.11
N VAL A 147 -18.07 -0.36 -21.32
CA VAL A 147 -18.70 -0.23 -22.64
C VAL A 147 -18.04 0.89 -23.41
N PHE A 148 -17.60 0.58 -24.63
CA PHE A 148 -17.02 1.58 -25.52
C PHE A 148 -17.98 2.76 -25.76
N GLY A 149 -17.49 3.98 -25.56
CA GLY A 149 -18.32 5.19 -25.66
C GLY A 149 -19.12 5.54 -24.39
N VAL A 150 -18.93 4.82 -23.28
CA VAL A 150 -19.50 5.17 -21.96
C VAL A 150 -18.39 5.68 -21.04
N GLY A 151 -18.39 6.99 -20.79
CA GLY A 151 -17.49 7.61 -19.81
C GLY A 151 -18.12 7.75 -18.41
N PRO A 152 -17.35 8.23 -17.42
CA PRO A 152 -17.80 8.36 -16.03
C PRO A 152 -19.12 9.15 -15.87
N LYS A 153 -19.30 10.23 -16.65
CA LYS A 153 -20.52 11.06 -16.60
C LYS A 153 -21.79 10.29 -17.01
N THR A 154 -21.69 9.49 -18.07
CA THR A 154 -22.83 8.69 -18.56
C THR A 154 -23.12 7.55 -17.59
N ALA A 155 -22.08 6.87 -17.11
CA ALA A 155 -22.20 5.82 -16.12
C ALA A 155 -22.81 6.34 -14.80
N GLU A 156 -22.44 7.54 -14.36
CA GLU A 156 -23.02 8.18 -13.17
C GLU A 156 -24.49 8.54 -13.38
N LYS A 157 -24.87 9.02 -14.56
CA LYS A 157 -26.28 9.29 -14.90
C LYS A 157 -27.12 8.02 -14.84
N TRP A 158 -26.62 6.89 -15.34
CA TRP A 158 -27.31 5.59 -15.24
C TRP A 158 -27.40 5.11 -13.80
N TYR A 159 -26.31 5.23 -13.02
CA TYR A 159 -26.29 4.85 -11.61
C TYR A 159 -27.32 5.60 -10.77
N HIS A 160 -27.42 6.94 -10.95
CA HIS A 160 -28.42 7.77 -10.27
C HIS A 160 -29.86 7.46 -10.66
N ARG A 161 -30.08 6.85 -11.82
CA ARG A 161 -31.40 6.33 -12.26
C ARG A 161 -31.74 4.95 -11.66
N GLY A 162 -30.89 4.42 -10.78
CA GLY A 162 -31.08 3.11 -10.15
C GLY A 162 -30.60 1.94 -11.01
N LEU A 163 -29.96 2.19 -12.15
CA LEU A 163 -29.47 1.13 -13.03
C LEU A 163 -28.21 0.49 -12.45
N ARG A 164 -28.15 -0.84 -12.48
CA ARG A 164 -27.02 -1.64 -11.99
C ARG A 164 -26.49 -2.62 -13.03
N THR A 165 -27.28 -2.98 -14.03
CA THR A 165 -26.89 -3.92 -15.09
C THR A 165 -26.98 -3.30 -16.49
N LEU A 166 -26.20 -3.83 -17.45
CA LEU A 166 -26.29 -3.39 -18.85
C LEU A 166 -27.63 -3.76 -19.48
N GLN A 167 -28.24 -4.87 -19.06
CA GLN A 167 -29.56 -5.29 -19.53
C GLN A 167 -30.65 -4.28 -19.17
N GLU A 168 -30.61 -3.72 -17.95
CA GLU A 168 -31.53 -2.66 -17.56
C GLU A 168 -31.31 -1.38 -18.36
N VAL A 169 -30.05 -1.03 -18.67
CA VAL A 169 -29.72 0.14 -19.50
C VAL A 169 -30.32 0.02 -20.89
N VAL A 170 -30.21 -1.15 -21.51
CA VAL A 170 -30.77 -1.43 -22.85
C VAL A 170 -32.29 -1.49 -22.82
N SER A 171 -32.86 -2.03 -21.74
CA SER A 171 -34.33 -2.16 -21.58
C SER A 171 -35.01 -0.84 -21.17
N GLN A 172 -34.26 0.22 -20.82
CA GLN A 172 -34.86 1.49 -20.45
C GLN A 172 -35.32 2.30 -21.67
N PRO A 173 -36.63 2.60 -21.81
CA PRO A 173 -37.14 3.35 -22.95
C PRO A 173 -36.62 4.79 -23.04
N ASN A 174 -36.15 5.36 -21.91
CA ASN A 174 -35.64 6.73 -21.81
C ASN A 174 -34.10 6.82 -21.88
N VAL A 175 -33.42 5.74 -22.30
CA VAL A 175 -31.97 5.72 -22.51
C VAL A 175 -31.68 5.62 -24.01
N HIS A 176 -31.26 6.73 -24.61
CA HIS A 176 -30.87 6.75 -26.00
C HIS A 176 -29.37 6.48 -26.15
N LEU A 177 -29.02 5.27 -26.60
CA LEU A 177 -27.64 4.90 -26.88
C LEU A 177 -27.16 5.50 -28.21
N ASN A 178 -26.00 6.15 -28.19
CA ASN A 178 -25.36 6.66 -29.41
C ASN A 178 -24.76 5.50 -30.25
N LYS A 179 -24.32 5.80 -31.48
CA LYS A 179 -23.76 4.77 -32.40
C LYS A 179 -22.58 4.00 -31.80
N MET A 180 -21.73 4.66 -31.01
CA MET A 180 -20.57 4.04 -30.35
C MET A 180 -21.00 3.09 -29.22
N GLN A 181 -21.99 3.48 -28.43
CA GLN A 181 -22.52 2.69 -27.30
C GLN A 181 -23.27 1.45 -27.78
N ARG A 182 -24.03 1.56 -28.88
CA ARG A 182 -24.65 0.40 -29.55
C ARG A 182 -23.61 -0.58 -30.10
N ALA A 183 -22.51 -0.06 -30.64
CA ALA A 183 -21.40 -0.92 -31.09
C ALA A 183 -20.68 -1.61 -29.92
N GLY A 184 -20.62 -0.94 -28.75
CA GLY A 184 -20.05 -1.49 -27.51
C GLY A 184 -20.85 -2.63 -26.87
N GLU A 185 -22.12 -2.83 -27.27
CA GLU A 185 -23.02 -3.88 -26.77
C GLU A 185 -22.53 -5.30 -27.14
N LEU A 186 -21.66 -5.42 -28.15
CA LEU A 186 -21.17 -6.69 -28.68
C LEU A 186 -19.76 -7.08 -28.26
N LYS A 187 -19.02 -6.20 -27.57
CA LYS A 187 -17.67 -6.51 -27.10
C LYS A 187 -17.40 -5.79 -25.78
N GLN A 188 -17.53 -6.52 -24.67
CA GLN A 188 -16.62 -6.29 -23.54
C GLN A 188 -15.23 -6.17 -24.14
N ILE A 189 -14.52 -5.08 -23.89
CA ILE A 189 -13.16 -4.90 -24.40
C ILE A 189 -12.31 -6.01 -23.77
N CYS A 190 -12.23 -7.16 -24.44
CA CYS A 190 -11.32 -8.21 -24.10
C CYS A 190 -9.93 -7.64 -24.30
N PHE A 191 -9.08 -7.81 -23.29
CA PHE A 191 -7.67 -7.50 -23.32
C PHE A 191 -7.09 -8.00 -24.65
N LEU A 192 -6.74 -7.06 -25.53
CA LEU A 192 -6.03 -7.39 -26.77
C LEU A 192 -4.68 -7.98 -26.38
N VAL A 193 -4.38 -9.18 -26.85
CA VAL A 193 -3.08 -9.83 -26.63
C VAL A 193 -2.09 -9.30 -27.65
N LEU A 194 -0.78 -9.34 -27.36
CA LEU A 194 0.28 -8.89 -28.29
C LEU A 194 0.11 -9.44 -29.71
N ASN A 195 -0.26 -10.72 -29.84
CA ASN A 195 -0.51 -11.36 -31.13
C ASN A 195 -1.65 -10.69 -31.92
N ASP A 196 -2.68 -10.18 -31.25
CA ASP A 196 -3.78 -9.45 -31.89
C ASP A 196 -3.30 -8.09 -32.40
N ALA A 197 -2.43 -7.42 -31.63
CA ALA A 197 -1.85 -6.14 -32.03
C ALA A 197 -0.95 -6.27 -33.27
N ASP A 198 -0.14 -7.32 -33.35
CA ASP A 198 0.71 -7.60 -34.51
C ASP A 198 -0.10 -7.99 -35.75
N ALA A 199 -1.16 -8.79 -35.57
CA ALA A 199 -2.07 -9.14 -36.65
C ALA A 199 -2.77 -7.90 -37.23
N VAL A 200 -3.29 -7.02 -36.36
CA VAL A 200 -3.86 -5.73 -36.78
C VAL A 200 -2.81 -4.85 -37.44
N GLY A 201 -1.59 -4.81 -36.89
CA GLY A 201 -0.45 -4.10 -37.47
C GLY A 201 -0.16 -4.53 -38.91
N ARG A 202 -0.11 -5.83 -39.19
CA ARG A 202 0.11 -6.33 -40.56
C ARG A 202 -0.97 -5.89 -41.54
N ILE A 203 -2.24 -6.00 -41.15
CA ILE A 203 -3.37 -5.56 -42.00
C ILE A 203 -3.25 -4.06 -42.34
N ILE A 204 -2.91 -3.24 -41.34
CA ILE A 204 -2.73 -1.80 -41.54
C ILE A 204 -1.51 -1.53 -42.43
N ALA A 205 -0.38 -2.19 -42.20
CA ALA A 205 0.84 -2.01 -43.00
C ALA A 205 0.63 -2.39 -44.47
N GLU A 206 -0.02 -3.52 -44.76
CA GLU A 206 -0.38 -3.95 -46.12
C GLU A 206 -1.28 -2.90 -46.79
N THR A 207 -2.31 -2.43 -46.09
CA THR A 207 -3.22 -1.40 -46.59
C THR A 207 -2.48 -0.08 -46.86
N MET A 208 -1.57 0.32 -45.98
CA MET A 208 -0.77 1.54 -46.14
C MET A 208 0.16 1.44 -47.35
N HIS A 209 0.78 0.28 -47.60
CA HIS A 209 1.69 0.08 -48.72
C HIS A 209 1.00 0.22 -50.08
N CYS A 210 -0.29 -0.16 -50.17
CA CYS A 210 -1.11 0.07 -51.35
C CYS A 210 -1.37 1.57 -51.62
N ILE A 211 -1.33 2.42 -50.60
CA ILE A 211 -1.59 3.86 -50.70
C ILE A 211 -0.29 4.64 -50.91
N SER A 212 0.75 4.31 -50.16
CA SER A 212 2.06 4.96 -50.23
C SER A 212 3.17 3.95 -49.87
N PRO A 213 4.01 3.54 -50.83
CA PRO A 213 5.11 2.59 -50.58
C PRO A 213 6.17 3.13 -49.61
N SER A 214 6.27 4.45 -49.44
CA SER A 214 7.24 5.09 -48.54
C SER A 214 6.73 5.26 -47.11
N ALA A 215 5.48 4.89 -46.83
CA ALA A 215 4.91 5.07 -45.50
C ALA A 215 5.39 3.97 -44.53
N THR A 216 5.72 4.39 -43.31
CA THR A 216 6.15 3.49 -42.22
C THR A 216 5.10 3.42 -41.12
N MET A 217 4.86 2.23 -40.60
CA MET A 217 3.93 1.99 -39.49
C MET A 217 4.70 1.60 -38.22
N THR A 218 4.33 2.21 -37.10
CA THR A 218 4.91 1.90 -35.78
C THR A 218 3.78 1.72 -34.77
N LEU A 219 3.77 0.59 -34.05
CA LEU A 219 2.85 0.38 -32.93
C LEU A 219 3.17 1.34 -31.76
N THR A 220 2.14 1.92 -31.16
CA THR A 220 2.26 2.92 -30.08
C THR A 220 1.43 2.53 -28.84
N GLY A 221 1.32 3.41 -27.84
CA GLY A 221 0.50 3.16 -26.66
C GLY A 221 1.09 2.10 -25.71
N GLY A 222 0.22 1.31 -25.06
CA GLY A 222 0.63 0.27 -24.11
C GLY A 222 1.48 -0.83 -24.74
N PHE A 223 1.26 -1.17 -26.01
CA PHE A 223 2.02 -2.18 -26.73
C PHE A 223 3.46 -1.76 -27.08
N ARG A 224 3.81 -0.48 -26.94
CA ARG A 224 5.17 0.03 -27.16
C ARG A 224 6.04 0.03 -25.89
N ARG A 225 5.43 -0.04 -24.70
CA ARG A 225 6.13 0.04 -23.41
C ARG A 225 6.39 -1.37 -22.86
#